data_AF-A0A4Y2ND26-F1
#
_entry.id   AF-A0A4Y2ND26-F1
#
_cell.length_a   1.000
_cell.length_b   1.000
_cell.length_c   1.000
_cell.angle_alpha   90.00
_cell.angle_beta   90.00
_cell.angle_gamma   90.00
#
_symmetry.space_group_name_H-M   'P 1'
#
loop_
_entity.id
_entity.type
_entity.pdbx_description
1 polymer ?
#
loop_
_entity_poly.entity_id
_entity_poly.type
_entity_poly.pdbx_seq_one_letter_code
_entity_poly.pdbx_strand_id
1 'polypeptide(L)'
;MFVEKHLDFLDWTAVSHHQTLSEPFIKKYLEKLDMDLVSASQKLSENMMKECEGQLDWKLITQYQSFDEKFALEFQNKIDWCYIFKYKLHILSDEFYSLHYRKIVCILLAAICNQVSFYDPLNGP
;
A
#
# COMPACT_ATOMS: atom_id res chain seq x y z
N MET A 1 5.85 22.64 19.73
CA MET A 1 5.44 23.41 18.51
C MET A 1 4.00 23.90 18.69
N PHE A 2 3.55 24.98 18.03
CA PHE A 2 2.21 25.60 18.21
C PHE A 2 1.03 24.60 18.19
N VAL A 3 1.11 23.60 17.31
CA VAL A 3 0.12 22.52 17.15
C VAL A 3 -0.06 21.68 18.41
N GLU A 4 1.01 21.44 19.18
CA GLU A 4 0.96 20.57 20.38
C GLU A 4 0.20 21.20 21.54
N LYS A 5 -0.04 22.52 21.52
CA LYS A 5 -0.79 23.24 22.57
C LYS A 5 -2.30 23.30 22.32
N HIS A 6 -2.77 22.91 21.13
CA HIS A 6 -4.16 23.06 20.70
C HIS A 6 -4.72 21.78 20.06
N LEU A 7 -4.23 20.61 20.47
CA LEU A 7 -4.54 19.31 19.86
C LEU A 7 -6.04 18.98 19.81
N ASP A 8 -6.81 19.43 20.79
CA ASP A 8 -8.23 19.11 20.91
C ASP A 8 -9.12 19.92 19.96
N PHE A 9 -8.56 20.97 19.34
CA PHE A 9 -9.27 21.82 18.37
C PHE A 9 -8.86 21.52 16.92
N LEU A 10 -8.00 20.53 16.71
CA LEU A 10 -7.53 20.17 15.38
C LEU A 10 -8.55 19.29 14.67
N ASP A 11 -8.82 19.62 13.42
CA ASP A 11 -9.42 18.71 12.46
C ASP A 11 -8.35 17.71 11.99
N TRP A 12 -8.40 16.50 12.55
CA TRP A 12 -7.40 15.46 12.27
C TRP A 12 -7.44 14.95 10.84
N THR A 13 -8.60 14.98 10.19
CA THR A 13 -8.73 14.64 8.76
C THR A 13 -8.00 15.68 7.90
N ALA A 14 -8.19 16.97 8.19
CA ALA A 14 -7.48 18.04 7.50
C ALA A 14 -5.97 17.99 7.76
N VAL A 15 -5.56 17.64 8.99
CA VAL A 15 -4.14 17.45 9.34
C VAL A 15 -3.54 16.27 8.56
N SER A 16 -4.21 15.12 8.51
CA SER A 16 -3.76 13.94 7.76
C SER A 16 -3.57 14.23 6.27
N HIS A 17 -4.49 14.98 5.67
CA HIS A 17 -4.51 15.14 4.22
C HIS A 17 -3.70 16.33 3.71
N HIS A 18 -3.82 17.49 4.35
CA HIS A 18 -3.35 18.77 3.79
C HIS A 18 -2.01 19.26 4.36
N GLN A 19 -1.53 18.68 5.45
CA GLN A 19 -0.25 19.06 6.06
C GLN A 19 0.87 18.12 5.61
N THR A 20 2.10 18.62 5.57
CA THR A 20 3.28 17.75 5.49
C THR A 20 3.64 17.26 6.89
N LEU A 21 3.42 15.97 7.14
CA LEU A 21 3.67 15.38 8.45
C LEU A 21 5.04 14.72 8.48
N SER A 22 5.77 14.92 9.58
CA SER A 22 7.01 14.18 9.82
C SER A 22 6.70 12.80 10.42
N GLU A 23 7.52 11.79 10.15
CA GLU A 23 7.31 10.44 10.70
C GLU A 23 7.24 10.42 12.25
N PRO A 24 8.07 11.18 13.00
CA PRO A 24 7.90 11.27 14.45
C PRO A 24 6.55 11.85 14.88
N PHE A 25 5.98 12.78 14.10
CA PHE A 25 4.65 13.32 14.36
C PHE A 25 3.57 12.27 14.09
N ILE A 26 3.66 11.58 12.95
CA ILE A 26 2.73 10.49 12.60
C ILE A 26 2.74 9.42 13.69
N LYS A 27 3.94 8.97 14.11
CA LYS A 27 4.10 7.98 15.18
C LYS A 27 3.48 8.44 16.51
N LYS A 28 3.65 9.72 16.86
CA LYS A 28 3.13 10.28 18.12
C LYS A 28 1.59 10.35 18.14
N TYR A 29 0.95 10.51 16.98
CA TYR A 29 -0.49 10.75 16.87
C TYR A 29 -1.20 9.72 15.99
N LEU A 30 -0.67 8.50 15.91
CA LEU A 30 -1.15 7.44 15.03
C LEU A 30 -2.65 7.17 15.21
N GLU A 31 -3.11 7.07 16.47
CA GLU A 31 -4.52 6.84 16.83
C GLU A 31 -5.46 8.01 16.55
N LYS A 32 -4.92 9.20 16.23
CA LYS A 32 -5.73 10.39 15.91
C LYS A 32 -5.76 10.68 14.42
N LEU A 33 -4.71 10.31 13.70
CA LEU A 33 -4.60 10.52 12.27
C LEU A 33 -5.49 9.53 11.53
N ASP A 34 -6.15 10.02 10.49
CA ASP A 34 -6.71 9.15 9.45
C ASP A 34 -5.55 8.53 8.67
N MET A 35 -5.30 7.24 8.89
CA MET A 35 -4.17 6.52 8.31
C MET A 35 -4.34 6.18 6.83
N ASP A 36 -5.57 6.16 6.32
CA ASP A 36 -5.83 5.98 4.89
C ASP A 36 -5.43 7.24 4.13
N LEU A 37 -5.82 8.40 4.66
CA LEU A 37 -5.38 9.69 4.12
C LEU A 37 -3.87 9.85 4.23
N VAL A 38 -3.27 9.49 5.37
CA VAL A 38 -1.81 9.52 5.53
C VAL A 38 -1.13 8.63 4.49
N SER A 39 -1.63 7.41 4.28
CA SER A 39 -1.08 6.45 3.31
C SER A 39 -1.19 6.94 1.86
N ALA A 40 -2.20 7.75 1.55
CA ALA A 40 -2.40 8.29 0.21
C ALA A 40 -1.68 9.62 -0.05
N SER A 41 -1.51 10.47 0.96
CA SER A 41 -1.00 11.84 0.79
C SER A 41 0.42 12.08 1.31
N GLN A 42 0.86 11.32 2.31
CA GLN A 42 2.18 11.51 2.92
C GLN A 42 3.23 10.62 2.24
N LYS A 43 4.50 11.01 2.33
CA LYS A 43 5.62 10.14 1.94
C LYS A 43 6.12 9.37 3.15
N LEU A 44 5.85 8.08 3.18
CA LEU A 44 6.29 7.18 4.25
C LEU A 44 7.57 6.46 3.84
N SER A 45 8.56 6.39 4.72
CA SER A 45 9.68 5.48 4.53
C SER A 45 9.26 4.04 4.76
N GLU A 46 10.01 3.09 4.20
CA GLU A 46 9.81 1.67 4.44
C GLU A 46 9.87 1.32 5.93
N ASN A 47 10.75 1.96 6.71
CA ASN A 47 10.82 1.75 8.16
C ASN A 47 9.53 2.19 8.84
N MET A 48 8.98 3.34 8.47
CA MET A 48 7.72 3.81 9.03
C MET A 48 6.54 2.90 8.65
N MET A 49 6.52 2.40 7.42
CA MET A 49 5.51 1.43 6.96
C MET A 49 5.57 0.12 7.75
N LYS A 50 6.78 -0.36 8.09
CA LYS A 50 6.98 -1.54 8.96
C LYS A 50 6.52 -1.29 10.39
N GLU A 51 6.85 -0.14 10.96
CA GLU A 51 6.45 0.18 12.34
C GLU A 51 4.92 0.31 12.49
N CYS A 52 4.25 0.83 11.46
CA CYS A 52 2.80 1.06 11.48
C CYS A 52 2.00 -0.01 10.74
N GLU A 53 2.62 -1.15 10.40
CA GLU A 53 2.09 -2.20 9.51
C GLU A 53 0.64 -2.61 9.78
N GLY A 54 0.23 -2.63 11.05
CA GLY A 54 -1.10 -3.02 11.51
C GLY A 54 -2.19 -1.96 11.31
N GLN A 55 -1.83 -0.73 10.94
CA GLN A 55 -2.75 0.41 10.78
C GLN A 55 -2.82 0.93 9.33
N LEU A 56 -2.18 0.24 8.39
CA LEU A 56 -2.11 0.68 6.99
C LEU A 56 -3.06 -0.14 6.13
N ASP A 57 -3.82 0.54 5.25
CA ASP A 57 -4.42 -0.12 4.09
C ASP A 57 -3.33 -0.36 3.03
N TRP A 58 -2.99 -1.65 2.85
CA TRP A 58 -1.95 -2.08 1.95
C TRP A 58 -2.27 -1.87 0.47
N LYS A 59 -3.54 -1.69 0.10
CA LYS A 59 -3.91 -1.24 -1.26
C LYS A 59 -3.45 0.20 -1.49
N LEU A 60 -3.70 1.08 -0.53
CA LEU A 60 -3.25 2.48 -0.59
C LEU A 60 -1.72 2.57 -0.55
N ILE A 61 -1.06 1.78 0.30
CA ILE A 61 0.41 1.69 0.31
C ILE A 61 0.93 1.27 -1.07
N THR A 62 0.39 0.20 -1.64
CA THR A 62 0.80 -0.28 -2.96
C THR A 62 0.57 0.77 -4.04
N GLN A 63 -0.52 1.52 -3.97
CA GLN A 63 -0.89 2.52 -4.95
C GLN A 63 -0.01 3.79 -4.86
N TYR A 64 0.18 4.33 -3.66
CA TYR A 64 0.69 5.69 -3.48
C TYR A 64 2.14 5.75 -2.97
N GLN A 65 2.62 4.74 -2.25
CA GLN A 65 3.97 4.76 -1.69
C GLN A 65 5.03 4.23 -2.66
N SER A 66 6.28 4.63 -2.45
CA SER A 66 7.45 4.08 -3.14
C SER A 66 8.18 3.12 -2.22
N PHE A 67 8.48 1.93 -2.73
CA PHE A 67 9.23 0.89 -2.04
C PHE A 67 9.95 0.01 -3.08
N ASP A 68 10.98 -0.69 -2.64
CA ASP A 68 11.79 -1.55 -3.51
C ASP A 68 11.27 -3.00 -3.62
N GLU A 69 11.91 -3.80 -4.46
CA GLU A 69 11.57 -5.22 -4.64
C GLU A 69 11.75 -6.05 -3.36
N LYS A 70 12.68 -5.68 -2.46
CA LYS A 70 12.92 -6.42 -1.21
C LYS A 70 11.77 -6.19 -0.24
N PHE A 71 11.33 -4.95 -0.12
CA PHE A 71 10.14 -4.60 0.64
C PHE A 71 8.90 -5.29 0.08
N ALA A 72 8.77 -5.34 -1.26
CA ALA A 72 7.66 -6.03 -1.90
C ALA A 72 7.62 -7.52 -1.56
N LEU A 73 8.78 -8.18 -1.48
CA LEU A 73 8.90 -9.59 -1.08
C LEU A 73 8.60 -9.81 0.40
N GLU A 74 9.06 -8.92 1.27
CA GLU A 74 8.81 -8.98 2.72
C GLU A 74 7.30 -8.92 3.00
N PHE A 75 6.57 -8.03 2.32
CA PHE A 75 5.13 -7.82 2.48
C PHE A 75 4.28 -8.44 1.37
N GLN A 76 4.79 -9.48 0.72
CA GLN A 76 4.17 -10.11 -0.45
C GLN A 76 2.73 -10.61 -0.25
N ASN A 77 2.29 -10.88 0.98
CA ASN A 77 0.93 -11.34 1.24
C ASN A 77 -0.06 -10.18 1.47
N LYS A 78 0.44 -8.94 1.55
CA LYS A 78 -0.36 -7.75 1.80
C LYS A 78 -0.44 -6.82 0.60
N ILE A 79 0.65 -6.78 -0.17
CA ILE A 79 0.78 -5.92 -1.35
C ILE A 79 -0.14 -6.38 -2.48
N ASP A 80 -0.71 -5.40 -3.19
CA ASP A 80 -1.51 -5.65 -4.39
C ASP A 80 -0.60 -5.89 -5.60
N TRP A 81 -0.24 -7.16 -5.81
CA TRP A 81 0.57 -7.57 -6.95
C TRP A 81 -0.05 -7.23 -8.31
N CYS A 82 -1.38 -7.31 -8.43
CA CYS A 82 -2.05 -6.94 -9.67
C CYS A 82 -1.82 -5.46 -10.00
N TYR A 83 -1.86 -4.59 -8.98
CA TYR A 83 -1.52 -3.18 -9.14
C TYR A 83 -0.06 -2.98 -9.55
N ILE A 84 0.88 -3.69 -8.92
CA ILE A 84 2.30 -3.61 -9.28
C ILE A 84 2.52 -3.97 -10.75
N PHE A 85 2.01 -5.12 -11.21
CA PHE A 85 2.22 -5.55 -12.59
C PHE A 85 1.55 -4.62 -13.61
N LYS A 86 0.45 -3.96 -13.23
CA LYS A 86 -0.27 -3.05 -14.12
C LYS A 86 0.35 -1.65 -14.19
N TYR A 87 0.90 -1.14 -13.08
CA TYR A 87 1.26 0.28 -12.96
C TYR A 87 2.66 0.57 -12.40
N LYS A 88 3.29 -0.38 -11.69
CA LYS A 88 4.59 -0.19 -11.02
C LYS A 88 5.64 -1.24 -11.40
N LEU A 89 5.59 -1.75 -12.63
CA LEU A 89 6.51 -2.77 -13.13
C LEU A 89 8.00 -2.41 -12.93
N HIS A 90 8.33 -1.12 -12.97
CA HIS A 90 9.68 -0.57 -12.82
C HIS A 90 10.35 -0.84 -11.46
N ILE A 91 9.59 -1.24 -10.42
CA ILE A 91 10.17 -1.57 -9.12
C ILE A 91 10.79 -2.97 -9.08
N LEU A 92 10.51 -3.80 -10.09
CA LEU A 92 10.93 -5.21 -10.15
C LEU A 92 12.05 -5.38 -11.17
N SER A 93 13.14 -6.03 -10.77
CA SER A 93 14.25 -6.38 -11.67
C SER A 93 13.96 -7.60 -12.56
N ASP A 94 14.70 -7.77 -13.64
CA ASP A 94 14.64 -8.98 -14.48
C ASP A 94 14.99 -10.26 -13.69
N GLU A 95 15.89 -10.12 -12.71
CA GLU A 95 16.25 -11.20 -11.78
C GLU A 95 15.06 -11.61 -10.91
N PHE A 96 14.30 -10.63 -10.40
CA PHE A 96 13.08 -10.90 -9.65
C PHE A 96 12.09 -11.77 -10.45
N TYR A 97 11.83 -11.43 -11.72
CA TYR A 97 10.95 -12.24 -12.57
C TYR A 97 11.51 -13.65 -12.75
N SER A 98 12.80 -13.76 -13.04
CA SER A 98 13.46 -15.04 -13.28
C SER A 98 13.39 -15.97 -12.07
N LEU A 99 13.54 -15.41 -10.86
CA LEU A 99 13.50 -16.17 -9.61
C LEU A 99 12.07 -16.50 -9.16
N HIS A 100 11.10 -15.64 -9.46
CA HIS A 100 9.75 -15.71 -8.89
C HIS A 100 8.62 -15.99 -9.88
N TYR A 101 8.90 -16.23 -11.18
CA TYR A 101 7.88 -16.38 -12.23
C TYR A 101 6.74 -17.35 -11.87
N ARG A 102 7.03 -18.49 -11.25
CA ARG A 102 6.00 -19.47 -10.86
C ARG A 102 5.00 -18.87 -9.87
N LYS A 103 5.51 -18.16 -8.87
CA LYS A 103 4.69 -17.52 -7.85
C LYS A 103 3.87 -16.38 -8.45
N ILE A 104 4.48 -15.59 -9.33
CA ILE A 104 3.80 -14.52 -10.07
C ILE A 104 2.63 -15.08 -10.87
N VAL A 105 2.86 -16.15 -11.64
CA VAL A 105 1.80 -16.82 -12.41
C VAL A 105 0.67 -17.29 -11.49
N CYS A 106 0.97 -17.94 -10.36
CA CYS A 106 -0.06 -18.36 -9.41
C CYS A 106 -0.87 -17.19 -8.85
N ILE A 107 -0.22 -16.07 -8.49
CA ILE A 107 -0.88 -14.87 -7.97
C ILE A 107 -1.82 -14.28 -9.03
N LEU A 108 -1.35 -14.14 -10.26
CA LEU A 108 -2.15 -13.62 -11.37
C LEU A 108 -3.33 -14.53 -11.71
N LEU A 109 -3.11 -15.85 -11.75
CA LEU A 109 -4.18 -16.83 -11.96
C LEU A 109 -5.23 -16.77 -10.84
N ALA A 110 -4.80 -16.74 -9.58
CA ALA A 110 -5.72 -16.63 -8.45
C ALA A 110 -6.53 -15.33 -8.51
N ALA A 111 -5.90 -14.21 -8.86
CA ALA A 111 -6.59 -12.94 -9.03
C ALA A 111 -7.63 -12.98 -10.16
N ILE A 112 -7.30 -13.59 -11.30
CA ILE A 112 -8.25 -13.79 -12.41
C ILE A 112 -9.42 -14.67 -11.96
N CYS A 113 -9.14 -15.81 -11.34
CA CYS A 113 -10.18 -16.73 -10.86
C CYS A 113 -11.13 -16.07 -9.85
N ASN A 114 -10.60 -15.20 -8.98
CA ASN A 114 -11.41 -14.46 -8.00
C ASN A 114 -12.19 -13.27 -8.59
N GLN A 115 -11.85 -12.82 -9.80
CA GLN A 115 -12.56 -11.74 -10.52
C GLN A 115 -13.62 -12.24 -11.51
N VAL A 116 -13.70 -13.56 -11.75
CA VAL A 116 -14.62 -14.16 -12.72
C VAL A 116 -15.86 -14.71 -12.01
N SER A 117 -16.98 -13.99 -12.06
CA SER A 117 -18.27 -14.69 -12.20
C SER A 117 -18.25 -15.31 -13.60
N PHE A 118 -18.22 -16.64 -13.70
CA PHE A 118 -18.11 -17.36 -14.96
C PHE A 118 -19.12 -16.84 -15.99
N TYR A 119 -18.64 -16.11 -16.99
CA TYR A 119 -19.22 -16.21 -18.33
C TYR A 119 -18.43 -17.33 -18.99
N ASP A 120 -19.04 -18.51 -19.07
CA ASP A 120 -18.49 -19.67 -19.76
C ASP A 120 -18.66 -19.46 -21.28
N PRO A 121 -17.60 -19.19 -22.05
CA PRO A 121 -17.69 -19.01 -23.49
C PRO A 121 -17.77 -20.34 -24.26
N LEU A 122 -17.65 -21.49 -23.57
CA LEU A 122 -17.80 -22.83 -24.15
C LEU A 122 -19.23 -23.37 -24.02
N ASN A 123 -20.05 -22.78 -23.15
CA ASN A 123 -21.49 -22.93 -23.15
C ASN A 123 -22.12 -21.75 -23.91
N GLY A 124 -22.08 -21.84 -25.25
CA GLY A 124 -23.04 -21.10 -26.09
C GLY A 124 -24.47 -21.55 -25.80
N PRO A 125 -25.50 -20.84 -26.31
CA PRO A 125 -26.89 -21.25 -26.12
C PRO A 125 -27.16 -22.68 -26.59
#